data_AF-A0A126R3E1-F1
#
_entry.id   AF-A0A126R3E1-F1
#
_cell.length_a   1.000
_cell.length_b   1.000
_cell.length_c   1.000
_cell.angle_alpha   90.00
_cell.angle_beta   90.00
_cell.angle_gamma   90.00
#
_symmetry.space_group_name_H-M   'P 1'
#
loop_
_entity.id
_entity.type
_entity.pdbx_description
1 polymer ?
#
loop_
_entity_poly.entity_id
_entity_poly.type
_entity_poly.pdbx_seq_one_letter_code
_entity_poly.pdbx_strand_id
1 'polypeptide(L)'
;MVVREVNSRSAKAGDRFRLRVNSPVTVDGATAIPIGSTAWGEIVSVSGTSAAGGKGQLSLRLIHVDTQWGPVALAGTKGTEGASNTGGVILGVLGFGLLGLLNKGGNATFKAGDIIHGYIADGEEPAAPPLLISNQDGPNT
;
A
#
# COMPACT_ATOMS: atom_id res chain seq x y z
N MET A 1 -0.54 1.27 7.48
CA MET A 1 0.46 0.19 7.57
C MET A 1 0.02 -1.04 6.78
N VAL A 2 0.98 -1.77 6.22
CA VAL A 2 0.79 -3.05 5.51
C VAL A 2 0.44 -4.15 6.51
N VAL A 3 -0.64 -4.90 6.26
CA VAL A 3 -1.10 -5.98 7.17
C VAL A 3 -0.55 -7.36 6.79
N ARG A 4 -0.21 -7.56 5.51
CA ARG A 4 0.36 -8.80 4.98
C ARG A 4 1.45 -8.44 3.99
N GLU A 5 2.51 -9.23 4.01
CA GLU A 5 3.62 -9.06 3.09
C GLU A 5 3.16 -9.13 1.62
N VAL A 6 3.71 -8.25 0.80
CA VAL A 6 3.56 -8.26 -0.66
C VAL A 6 4.94 -8.28 -1.29
N ASN A 7 5.22 -9.28 -2.14
CA ASN A 7 6.52 -9.43 -2.79
C ASN A 7 6.42 -9.38 -4.32
N SER A 8 7.49 -8.95 -4.98
CA SER A 8 7.55 -8.81 -6.44
C SER A 8 7.67 -10.14 -7.21
N ARG A 9 7.71 -11.28 -6.50
CA ARG A 9 7.76 -12.61 -7.10
C ARG A 9 6.37 -13.19 -7.33
N SER A 10 5.42 -12.91 -6.43
CA SER A 10 4.06 -13.44 -6.47
C SER A 10 3.01 -12.40 -6.81
N ALA A 11 3.24 -11.12 -6.48
CA ALA A 11 2.29 -10.05 -6.78
C ALA A 11 2.20 -9.75 -8.28
N LYS A 12 1.06 -9.21 -8.69
CA LYS A 12 0.76 -8.75 -10.04
C LYS A 12 0.26 -7.31 -10.01
N ALA A 13 0.47 -6.56 -11.09
CA ALA A 13 -0.15 -5.26 -11.24
C ALA A 13 -1.68 -5.41 -11.23
N GLY A 14 -2.38 -4.51 -10.54
CA GLY A 14 -3.80 -4.58 -10.27
C GLY A 14 -4.20 -5.36 -9.01
N ASP A 15 -3.26 -6.11 -8.39
CA ASP A 15 -3.56 -6.80 -7.14
C ASP A 15 -3.90 -5.78 -6.05
N ARG A 16 -5.00 -6.01 -5.35
CA ARG A 16 -5.41 -5.22 -4.20
C ARG A 16 -4.99 -5.88 -2.90
N PHE A 17 -4.55 -5.07 -1.95
CA PHE A 17 -4.15 -5.53 -0.64
C PHE A 17 -4.67 -4.60 0.44
N ARG A 18 -4.92 -5.20 1.61
CA ARG A 18 -5.43 -4.47 2.76
C ARG A 18 -4.31 -3.76 3.49
N LEU A 19 -4.67 -2.62 4.05
CA LEU A 19 -3.88 -1.76 4.90
C LEU A 19 -4.68 -1.51 6.17
N ARG A 20 -3.98 -1.10 7.22
CA ARG A 20 -4.60 -0.66 8.46
C ARG A 20 -4.09 0.72 8.84
N VAL A 21 -4.98 1.64 9.16
CA VAL A 21 -4.62 2.99 9.60
C VAL A 21 -3.85 2.88 10.92
N ASN A 22 -2.66 3.48 10.99
CA ASN A 22 -1.76 3.41 12.14
C ASN A 22 -1.73 4.71 12.97
N SER A 23 -2.31 5.79 12.46
CA SER A 23 -2.47 7.06 13.16
C SER A 23 -3.85 7.62 12.81
N PRO A 24 -4.62 8.13 13.79
CA PRO A 24 -5.91 8.72 13.49
C PRO A 24 -5.76 9.96 12.62
N VAL A 25 -6.75 10.22 11.78
CA VAL A 25 -6.90 11.47 11.02
C VAL A 25 -8.00 12.29 11.67
N THR A 26 -7.68 13.52 12.04
CA THR A 26 -8.61 14.46 12.68
C THR A 26 -8.93 15.62 11.75
N VAL A 27 -10.20 16.00 11.69
CA VAL A 27 -10.71 17.19 10.98
C VAL A 27 -11.44 18.02 12.02
N ASP A 28 -11.08 19.30 12.14
CA ASP A 28 -11.70 20.25 13.09
C ASP A 28 -11.77 19.75 14.54
N GLY A 29 -10.74 19.02 14.98
CA GLY A 29 -10.67 18.46 16.33
C GLY A 29 -11.48 17.18 16.55
N ALA A 30 -12.25 16.72 15.57
CA ALA A 30 -12.96 15.44 15.59
C ALA A 30 -12.16 14.35 14.84
N THR A 31 -12.20 13.10 15.31
CA THR A 31 -11.56 11.98 14.61
C THR A 31 -12.42 11.55 13.42
N ALA A 32 -11.96 11.86 12.21
CA ALA A 32 -12.62 11.49 10.97
C ALA A 32 -12.27 10.05 10.55
N ILE A 33 -11.03 9.61 10.75
CA ILE A 33 -10.60 8.23 10.44
C ILE A 33 -9.88 7.68 11.67
N PRO A 34 -10.47 6.72 12.39
CA PRO A 34 -9.86 6.16 13.58
C PRO A 34 -8.67 5.25 13.25
N ILE A 35 -7.77 5.10 14.23
CA ILE A 35 -6.73 4.06 14.16
C ILE A 35 -7.39 2.69 14.02
N GLY A 36 -6.83 1.85 13.16
CA GLY A 36 -7.36 0.54 12.89
C GLY A 36 -8.39 0.47 11.75
N SER A 37 -8.82 1.59 11.17
CA SER A 37 -9.64 1.56 9.95
C SER A 37 -8.97 0.75 8.84
N THR A 38 -9.77 0.00 8.09
CA THR A 38 -9.30 -0.77 6.94
C THR A 38 -9.09 0.18 5.78
N ALA A 39 -7.90 0.15 5.18
CA ALA A 39 -7.62 0.86 3.94
C ALA A 39 -7.23 -0.11 2.84
N TRP A 40 -7.31 0.34 1.60
CA TRP A 40 -7.03 -0.47 0.42
C TRP A 40 -5.98 0.20 -0.45
N GLY A 41 -5.01 -0.61 -0.88
CA GLY A 41 -4.01 -0.24 -1.87
C GLY A 41 -4.07 -1.18 -3.07
N GLU A 42 -3.48 -0.73 -4.16
CA GLU A 42 -3.35 -1.48 -5.42
C GLU A 42 -1.90 -1.46 -5.88
N ILE A 43 -1.43 -2.60 -6.37
CA ILE A 43 -0.11 -2.71 -6.98
C ILE A 43 -0.14 -2.09 -8.37
N VAL A 44 0.69 -1.08 -8.58
CA VAL A 44 0.76 -0.32 -9.84
C VAL A 44 1.73 -0.98 -10.81
N SER A 45 2.89 -1.42 -10.32
CA SER A 45 3.88 -2.12 -11.15
C SER A 45 4.65 -3.16 -10.36
N VAL A 46 5.05 -4.22 -11.07
CA VAL A 46 5.87 -5.31 -10.54
C VAL A 46 6.94 -5.63 -11.56
N SER A 47 8.19 -5.74 -11.10
CA SER A 47 9.31 -6.27 -11.86
C SER A 47 10.01 -7.36 -11.05
N GLY A 48 10.19 -8.53 -11.67
CA GLY A 48 10.89 -9.65 -11.07
C GLY A 48 12.43 -9.49 -11.10
N THR A 49 13.13 -10.36 -10.40
CA THR A 49 14.60 -10.42 -10.44
C THR A 49 15.09 -10.95 -11.79
N SER A 50 16.16 -10.39 -12.34
CA SER A 50 16.79 -10.92 -13.56
C SER A 50 17.93 -11.89 -13.24
N ALA A 51 18.28 -12.75 -14.21
CA ALA A 51 19.39 -13.69 -14.06
C ALA A 51 20.74 -12.96 -13.85
N ALA A 52 20.95 -11.82 -14.50
CA ALA A 52 22.17 -11.02 -14.42
C ALA A 52 22.17 -10.03 -13.23
N GLY A 53 21.82 -10.50 -12.03
CA GLY A 53 21.91 -9.70 -10.80
C GLY A 53 20.89 -8.57 -10.64
N GLY A 54 19.93 -8.44 -11.56
CA GLY A 54 18.88 -7.43 -11.49
C GLY A 54 17.95 -7.69 -10.30
N LYS A 55 17.70 -6.64 -9.53
CA LYS A 55 16.80 -6.65 -8.37
C LYS A 55 15.34 -6.55 -8.81
N GLY A 56 14.45 -7.12 -8.02
CA GLY A 56 13.02 -6.90 -8.20
C GLY A 56 12.62 -5.48 -7.83
N GLN A 57 11.48 -5.02 -8.35
CA GLN A 57 10.87 -3.74 -8.03
C GLN A 57 9.37 -3.93 -7.82
N LEU A 58 8.79 -3.14 -6.92
CA LEU A 58 7.35 -3.12 -6.67
C LEU A 58 6.92 -1.69 -6.39
N SER A 59 5.79 -1.28 -6.98
CA SER A 59 5.14 -0.01 -6.64
C SER A 59 3.67 -0.21 -6.37
N LEU A 60 3.14 0.63 -5.48
CA LEU A 60 1.74 0.63 -5.08
C LEU A 60 1.18 2.05 -5.07
N ARG A 61 -0.14 2.13 -5.10
CA ARG A 61 -0.92 3.34 -4.81
C ARG A 61 -2.01 3.03 -3.78
N LEU A 62 -2.40 4.06 -3.04
CA LEU A 62 -3.58 4.00 -2.19
C LEU A 62 -4.85 4.21 -3.03
N ILE A 63 -5.96 3.65 -2.56
CA ILE A 63 -7.26 3.75 -3.23
C ILE A 63 -8.27 4.47 -2.32
N HIS A 64 -8.61 3.85 -1.19
CA HIS A 64 -9.57 4.40 -0.24
C HIS A 64 -9.37 3.82 1.16
N VAL A 65 -10.01 4.45 2.14
CA VAL A 65 -10.16 3.94 3.50
C VAL A 65 -11.63 3.77 3.83
N ASP A 66 -11.96 2.66 4.48
CA ASP A 66 -13.30 2.38 4.97
C ASP A 66 -13.56 3.19 6.24
N THR A 67 -14.62 3.99 6.24
CA THR A 67 -15.08 4.75 7.41
C THR A 67 -16.53 4.39 7.74
N GLN A 68 -17.04 4.82 8.90
CA GLN A 68 -18.43 4.60 9.29
C GLN A 68 -19.45 5.32 8.39
N TRP A 69 -19.02 6.34 7.65
CA TRP A 69 -19.86 7.12 6.74
C TRP A 69 -19.71 6.71 5.27
N GLY A 70 -18.83 5.75 4.98
CA GLY A 70 -18.52 5.30 3.62
C GLY A 70 -17.01 5.31 3.32
N PRO A 71 -16.62 4.81 2.14
CA PRO A 71 -15.22 4.84 1.72
C PRO A 71 -14.79 6.28 1.40
N VAL A 72 -13.61 6.68 1.89
CA VAL A 72 -12.98 7.97 1.59
C VAL A 72 -11.77 7.72 0.69
N ALA A 73 -11.72 8.40 -0.46
CA ALA A 73 -10.64 8.26 -1.42
C ALA A 73 -9.30 8.71 -0.83
N LEU A 74 -8.25 7.95 -1.11
CA LEU A 74 -6.88 8.23 -0.68
C LEU A 74 -5.97 8.48 -1.87
N ALA A 75 -5.06 9.44 -1.71
CA ALA A 75 -3.94 9.68 -2.60
C ALA A 75 -2.63 9.25 -1.93
N GLY A 76 -1.71 8.69 -2.70
CA GLY A 76 -0.38 8.32 -2.23
C GLY A 76 0.19 7.14 -3.01
N THR A 77 1.50 7.16 -3.23
CA THR A 77 2.23 6.08 -3.91
C THR A 77 3.48 5.73 -3.14
N LYS A 78 3.94 4.47 -3.27
CA LYS A 78 5.19 4.03 -2.66
C LYS A 78 5.85 2.97 -3.55
N GLY A 79 7.16 3.09 -3.72
CA GLY A 79 8.01 2.08 -4.35
C GLY A 79 8.95 1.41 -3.35
N THR A 80 9.34 0.17 -3.64
CA THR A 80 10.41 -0.57 -2.95
C THR A 80 11.18 -1.44 -3.95
N GLU A 81 12.43 -1.72 -3.63
CA GLU A 81 13.35 -2.47 -4.48
C GLU A 81 14.03 -3.58 -3.68
N GLY A 82 14.35 -4.70 -4.35
CA GLY A 82 15.14 -5.76 -3.73
C GLY A 82 16.64 -5.44 -3.68
N ALA A 83 17.41 -6.30 -3.03
CA ALA A 83 18.87 -6.19 -3.04
C ALA A 83 19.43 -6.51 -4.45
N SER A 84 20.37 -5.70 -4.94
CA SER A 84 21.13 -6.02 -6.15
C SER A 84 22.22 -7.05 -5.83
N ASN A 85 22.48 -7.96 -6.78
CA ASN A 85 23.54 -8.98 -6.63
C ASN A 85 24.67 -8.80 -7.67
N THR A 86 24.95 -7.56 -8.08
CA THR A 86 25.98 -7.27 -9.08
C THR A 86 27.37 -7.76 -8.65
N GLY A 87 27.72 -7.64 -7.36
CA GLY A 87 29.00 -8.17 -6.84
C GLY A 87 29.12 -9.68 -6.98
N GLY A 88 28.05 -10.42 -6.68
CA GLY A 88 28.00 -11.88 -6.86
C GLY A 88 28.09 -12.29 -8.33
N VAL A 89 27.49 -11.53 -9.23
CA VAL A 89 27.63 -11.74 -10.69
C VAL A 89 29.09 -11.57 -11.13
N ILE A 90 29.75 -10.49 -10.71
CA ILE A 90 31.15 -10.22 -11.07
C ILE A 90 32.05 -11.36 -10.59
N LEU A 91 31.93 -11.76 -9.32
CA LEU A 91 32.73 -12.84 -8.75
C LEU A 91 32.42 -14.19 -9.42
N GLY A 92 31.14 -14.45 -9.70
CA GLY A 92 30.70 -15.65 -10.40
C GLY A 92 31.29 -15.75 -11.80
N VAL A 93 31.38 -14.65 -12.54
CA VAL A 93 31.97 -14.66 -13.89
C VAL A 93 33.47 -14.93 -13.84
N LEU A 94 34.18 -14.37 -12.85
CA LEU A 94 35.61 -14.64 -12.66
C LEU A 94 35.89 -16.11 -12.30
N GLY A 95 35.01 -16.75 -11.52
CA GLY A 95 35.19 -18.15 -11.10
C GLY A 95 34.65 -19.20 -12.08
N PHE A 96 33.51 -18.93 -12.74
CA PHE A 96 32.74 -19.90 -13.51
C PHE A 96 32.47 -19.47 -14.96
N GLY A 97 33.09 -18.38 -15.43
CA GLY A 97 32.87 -17.85 -16.78
C GLY A 97 31.42 -17.42 -17.02
N LEU A 98 30.88 -17.68 -18.21
CA LEU A 98 29.51 -17.27 -18.56
C LEU A 98 28.43 -17.85 -17.63
N LEU A 99 28.69 -18.98 -16.98
CA LEU A 99 27.77 -19.61 -16.02
C LEU A 99 27.60 -18.74 -14.76
N GLY A 100 28.56 -17.85 -14.47
CA GLY A 100 28.50 -16.87 -13.39
C GLY A 100 27.40 -15.81 -13.53
N LEU A 101 26.81 -15.68 -14.73
CA LEU A 101 25.70 -14.77 -15.01
C LEU A 101 24.35 -15.26 -14.49
N LEU A 102 24.26 -16.46 -13.89
CA LEU A 102 22.99 -17.02 -13.39
C LEU A 102 22.65 -16.56 -11.95
N ASN A 103 23.45 -15.65 -11.38
CA ASN A 103 23.26 -15.11 -10.04
C ASN A 103 22.16 -14.04 -9.97
N LYS A 104 20.98 -14.42 -9.46
CA LYS A 104 19.82 -13.53 -9.33
C LYS A 104 19.97 -12.49 -8.21
N GLY A 105 19.30 -11.35 -8.40
CA GLY A 105 19.06 -10.36 -7.34
C GLY A 105 17.98 -10.78 -6.34
N GLY A 106 17.73 -9.93 -5.34
CA GLY A 106 16.67 -10.10 -4.34
C GLY A 106 15.31 -9.54 -4.80
N ASN A 107 14.22 -10.05 -4.21
CA ASN A 107 12.87 -9.60 -4.51
C ASN A 107 12.57 -8.27 -3.78
N ALA A 108 11.79 -7.39 -4.41
CA ALA A 108 11.22 -6.24 -3.73
C ALA A 108 10.07 -6.70 -2.84
N THR A 109 10.00 -6.17 -1.61
CA THR A 109 9.02 -6.62 -0.62
C THR A 109 8.53 -5.43 0.20
N PHE A 110 7.21 -5.31 0.34
CA PHE A 110 6.60 -4.55 1.42
C PHE A 110 6.28 -5.51 2.56
N LYS A 111 6.92 -5.31 3.70
CA LYS A 111 6.75 -6.17 4.88
C LYS A 111 5.47 -5.80 5.62
N ALA A 112 4.92 -6.76 6.35
CA ALA A 112 3.90 -6.44 7.34
C ALA A 112 4.47 -5.42 8.35
N GLY A 113 3.69 -4.38 8.64
CA GLY A 113 4.10 -3.25 9.47
C GLY A 113 4.64 -2.04 8.70
N ASP A 114 4.99 -2.19 7.42
CA ASP A 114 5.51 -1.04 6.63
C ASP A 114 4.51 0.10 6.60
N ILE A 115 5.00 1.32 6.85
CA ILE A 115 4.19 2.53 6.84
C ILE A 115 4.19 3.13 5.44
N ILE A 116 2.98 3.34 4.90
CA ILE A 116 2.74 4.02 3.65
C ILE A 116 2.01 5.31 4.00
N HIS A 117 2.61 6.43 3.66
CA HIS A 117 2.00 7.74 3.87
C HIS A 117 0.96 8.00 2.78
N GLY A 118 -0.22 8.41 3.21
CA GLY A 118 -1.35 8.71 2.34
C GLY A 118 -2.05 9.98 2.79
N TYR A 119 -2.75 10.59 1.85
CA TYR A 119 -3.52 11.82 2.03
C TYR A 119 -4.96 11.56 1.58
N ILE A 120 -5.90 12.35 2.09
CA ILE A 120 -7.25 12.36 1.52
C ILE A 120 -7.13 12.93 0.10
N ALA A 121 -7.77 12.30 -0.88
CA ALA A 121 -7.76 12.82 -2.25
C ALA A 121 -8.61 14.10 -2.32
N ASP A 122 -8.07 15.17 -2.92
CA ASP A 122 -8.79 16.44 -3.06
C ASP A 122 -10.09 16.25 -3.87
N GLY A 123 -11.21 16.74 -3.35
CA GLY A 123 -12.47 16.86 -4.10
C GLY A 123 -13.66 16.04 -3.57
N GLU A 124 -13.51 15.30 -2.47
CA GLU A 124 -14.63 14.54 -1.90
C GLU A 124 -14.93 15.04 -0.48
N GLU A 125 -15.96 15.86 -0.36
CA GLU A 125 -16.57 16.17 0.93
C GLU A 125 -17.08 14.84 1.51
N PRO A 126 -16.70 14.47 2.75
CA PRO A 126 -17.14 13.21 3.33
C PRO A 126 -18.66 13.14 3.20
N ALA A 127 -19.17 12.08 2.57
CA ALA A 127 -20.60 11.92 2.30
C ALA A 127 -21.37 12.28 3.57
N ALA A 128 -22.14 13.36 3.50
CA ALA A 128 -22.78 13.94 4.67
C ALA A 128 -23.55 12.82 5.39
N PRO A 129 -23.38 12.66 6.72
CA PRO A 129 -24.12 11.64 7.45
C PRO A 129 -25.62 11.82 7.16
N PRO A 130 -26.38 10.74 6.95
CA PRO A 130 -27.82 10.88 6.77
C PRO A 130 -28.39 11.61 7.98
N LEU A 131 -29.07 12.73 7.73
CA LEU A 131 -29.72 13.50 8.77
C LEU A 131 -30.71 12.58 9.50
N LEU A 132 -30.44 12.31 10.78
CA LEU A 132 -31.41 11.64 11.65
C LEU A 132 -32.52 12.63 11.96
N ILE A 133 -33.60 12.56 11.20
CA ILE A 133 -34.85 13.28 11.50
C ILE A 133 -35.46 12.61 12.74
N SER A 134 -35.19 13.14 13.92
CA SER A 134 -35.96 12.78 15.11
C SER A 134 -37.27 13.56 15.05
N ASN A 135 -38.33 12.92 14.58
CA ASN A 135 -39.69 13.46 14.69
C ASN A 135 -40.05 13.55 16.18
N GLN A 136 -39.80 14.70 16.79
CA GLN A 136 -40.37 15.08 18.07
C GLN A 136 -41.72 15.77 17.82
N ASP A 137 -42.70 15.00 17.35
CA ASP A 137 -44.11 15.37 17.35
C ASP A 137 -44.83 14.48 18.37
N GLY A 138 -44.74 14.87 19.64
CA GLY A 138 -45.63 14.37 20.70
C GLY A 138 -46.55 15.52 21.12
N PRO A 139 -47.88 15.35 21.11
CA PRO A 139 -48.81 16.45 21.34
C PRO A 139 -48.72 16.97 22.77
N ASN A 140 -48.70 18.30 22.88
CA ASN A 140 -48.88 19.03 24.13
C ASN A 140 -50.30 18.79 24.67
N THR A 141 -50.43 18.09 25.80
CA THR A 141 -51.55 18.23 26.74
C THR A 141 -51.07 17.94 28.15
#